data_AF-A0A7C5IMK4-F1
#
_entry.id   AF-A0A7C5IMK4-F1
#
_cell.length_a   1.000
_cell.length_b   1.000
_cell.length_c   1.000
_cell.angle_alpha   90.00
_cell.angle_beta   90.00
_cell.angle_gamma   90.00
#
_symmetry.space_group_name_H-M   'P 1'
#
loop_
_entity.id
_entity.type
_entity.pdbx_description
1 polymer ?
#
loop_
_entity_poly.entity_id
_entity_poly.type
_entity_poly.pdbx_seq_one_letter_code
_entity_poly.pdbx_strand_id
1 'polypeptide(L)'
;MFTMDKISCPKCNSTDLYRYGKEKHTGLQKYLCTHCKTQFVPNRPYKHKSNNNNFGNCPLCGSKLHLRKRNKNSIQLRCSKKPNCRASA
;
A
#
# COMPACT_ATOMS: atom_id res chain seq x y z
N MET A 1 31.42 -12.09 -10.86
CA MET A 1 31.63 -10.74 -10.30
C MET A 1 30.27 -10.23 -9.85
N PHE A 2 29.97 -10.28 -8.55
CA PHE A 2 28.68 -9.77 -8.03
C PHE A 2 28.85 -8.28 -7.75
N THR A 3 28.34 -7.45 -8.65
CA THR A 3 28.30 -6.00 -8.49
C THR A 3 27.57 -5.67 -7.19
N MET A 4 28.18 -4.85 -6.33
CA MET A 4 27.49 -4.27 -5.18
C MET A 4 26.31 -3.44 -5.71
N ASP A 5 25.11 -4.03 -5.72
CA ASP A 5 23.90 -3.36 -6.14
C ASP A 5 23.74 -2.07 -5.33
N LYS A 6 23.98 -0.94 -5.99
CA LYS A 6 23.67 0.37 -5.43
C LYS A 6 22.18 0.36 -5.12
N ILE A 7 21.84 0.42 -3.83
CA ILE A 7 20.46 0.38 -3.37
C ILE A 7 19.73 1.59 -3.96
N SER A 8 18.73 1.36 -4.79
CA SER A 8 17.88 2.38 -5.39
C SER A 8 16.42 2.17 -5.03
N CYS A 9 15.61 3.22 -5.14
CA CYS A 9 14.18 3.12 -4.91
C CYS A 9 13.53 2.24 -5.98
N PRO A 10 12.82 1.15 -5.63
CA PRO A 10 12.20 0.26 -6.62
C PRO A 10 11.02 0.90 -7.37
N LYS A 11 10.55 2.08 -6.95
CA LYS A 11 9.42 2.79 -7.55
C LYS A 11 9.84 3.88 -8.54
N CYS A 12 10.90 4.63 -8.22
CA CYS A 12 11.34 5.78 -9.02
C CYS A 12 12.84 5.77 -9.35
N ASN A 13 13.54 4.69 -9.01
CA ASN A 13 14.97 4.47 -9.22
C ASN A 13 15.93 5.52 -8.61
N SER A 14 15.43 6.42 -7.76
CA SER A 14 16.26 7.40 -7.06
C SER A 14 17.19 6.71 -6.05
N THR A 15 18.43 7.20 -5.96
CA THR A 15 19.44 6.79 -4.99
C THR A 15 19.41 7.59 -3.69
N ASP A 16 18.58 8.64 -3.62
CA ASP A 16 18.39 9.45 -2.41
C ASP A 16 17.46 8.74 -1.43
N LEU A 17 18.10 8.04 -0.49
CA LEU A 17 17.45 7.12 0.44
C LEU A 17 17.79 7.48 1.88
N TYR A 18 16.77 7.56 2.71
CA TYR A 18 16.89 7.70 4.16
C TYR A 18 16.80 6.33 4.85
N ARG A 19 17.67 6.09 5.84
CA ARG A 19 17.61 4.88 6.69
C ARG A 19 16.45 5.00 7.67
N TYR A 20 15.34 4.35 7.32
CA TYR A 20 14.09 4.44 8.10
C TYR A 20 14.09 3.57 9.37
N GLY A 21 14.87 2.49 9.37
CA GLY A 21 14.96 1.55 10.50
C GLY A 21 15.13 0.11 10.02
N LYS A 22 14.87 -0.87 10.88
CA LYS A 22 14.91 -2.30 10.52
C LYS A 22 13.50 -2.90 10.53
N GLU A 23 13.25 -3.85 9.65
CA GLU A 23 12.02 -4.64 9.71
C GLU A 23 12.05 -5.57 10.94
N LYS A 24 11.01 -5.52 11.78
CA LYS A 24 10.97 -6.24 13.06
C LYS A 24 11.16 -7.76 12.94
N HIS A 25 10.64 -8.38 11.89
CA HIS A 25 10.68 -9.84 11.75
C HIS A 25 11.99 -10.37 11.17
N THR A 26 12.61 -9.65 10.24
CA THR A 26 13.82 -10.12 9.55
C THR A 26 15.09 -9.40 9.96
N GLY A 27 14.97 -8.28 10.67
CA GLY A 27 16.11 -7.42 11.02
C GLY A 27 16.70 -6.66 9.82
N LEU A 28 16.14 -6.83 8.62
CA LEU A 28 16.67 -6.20 7.40
C LEU A 28 16.49 -4.69 7.43
N GLN A 29 17.48 -3.97 6.91
CA GLN A 29 17.45 -2.52 6.80
C GLN A 29 16.33 -2.07 5.86
N LYS A 30 15.47 -1.18 6.35
CA LYS A 30 14.43 -0.50 5.59
C LYS A 30 14.94 0.89 5.18
N TYR A 31 14.68 1.24 3.94
CA TYR A 31 14.98 2.54 3.36
C TYR A 31 13.68 3.26 3.00
N LEU A 32 13.69 4.58 3.13
CA LEU A 32 12.64 5.50 2.68
C LEU A 32 13.22 6.35 1.56
N CYS A 33 12.64 6.30 0.36
CA CYS A 33 13.02 7.22 -0.70
C CYS A 33 12.58 8.64 -0.35
N THR A 34 13.50 9.60 -0.43
CA THR A 34 13.23 11.00 -0.09
C THR A 34 12.30 11.67 -1.11
N HIS A 35 12.37 11.25 -2.38
CA HIS A 35 11.54 11.77 -3.48
C HIS A 35 10.09 11.26 -3.43
N CYS A 36 9.89 9.94 -3.50
CA CYS A 36 8.54 9.37 -3.63
C CYS A 36 7.95 8.86 -2.30
N LYS A 37 8.67 9.08 -1.18
CA LYS A 37 8.29 8.64 0.18
C LYS A 37 7.96 7.15 0.30
N THR A 38 8.46 6.34 -0.63
CA THR A 38 8.23 4.90 -0.64
C THR A 38 9.21 4.21 0.29
N GLN A 39 8.69 3.41 1.22
CA GLN A 39 9.48 2.55 2.09
C GLN A 39 9.71 1.19 1.43
N PHE A 40 10.92 0.67 1.48
CA PHE A 40 11.25 -0.65 0.94
C PHE A 40 12.42 -1.28 1.70
N VAL A 41 12.60 -2.58 1.52
CA VAL A 41 13.75 -3.34 2.01
C VAL A 41 14.53 -3.79 0.76
N PRO A 42 15.86 -3.59 0.69
CA PRO A 42 16.65 -4.06 -0.44
C PRO A 42 16.55 -5.59 -0.53
N ASN A 43 16.66 -6.14 -1.73
CA ASN A 43 16.56 -7.59 -1.99
C ASN A 43 15.21 -8.23 -1.64
N ARG A 44 14.17 -7.42 -1.39
CA ARG A 44 12.79 -7.89 -1.43
C ARG A 44 12.09 -7.31 -2.64
N PRO A 45 11.30 -8.13 -3.37
CA PRO A 45 10.46 -7.61 -4.43
C PRO A 45 9.52 -6.56 -3.82
N TYR A 46 9.49 -5.38 -4.44
CA TYR A 46 8.56 -4.34 -4.04
C TYR A 46 7.14 -4.84 -4.32
N LYS A 47 6.42 -5.19 -3.25
CA LYS A 47 5.00 -5.51 -3.36
C LYS A 47 4.28 -4.20 -3.61
N HIS A 48 3.95 -3.94 -4.88
CA HIS A 48 2.84 -3.05 -5.17
C HIS A 48 1.66 -3.58 -4.35
N LYS A 49 1.14 -2.78 -3.41
CA LYS A 49 -0.16 -3.08 -2.81
C LYS A 49 -1.10 -3.20 -4.00
N SER A 50 -1.46 -4.42 -4.40
CA SER A 50 -2.49 -4.60 -5.39
C SER A 50 -3.68 -3.87 -4.81
N ASN A 51 -4.13 -2.84 -5.52
CA ASN A 51 -5.30 -2.08 -5.13
C ASN A 51 -6.56 -2.93 -5.43
N ASN A 52 -6.49 -4.23 -5.13
CA ASN A 52 -7.52 -5.24 -5.36
C ASN A 52 -8.68 -5.11 -4.36
N ASN A 53 -8.72 -3.98 -3.67
CA ASN A 53 -9.87 -3.49 -2.91
C ASN A 53 -10.81 -2.71 -3.85
N ASN A 54 -10.97 -3.14 -5.10
CA ASN A 54 -11.97 -2.57 -5.99
C ASN A 54 -13.31 -3.24 -5.69
N PHE A 55 -13.93 -2.83 -4.58
CA PHE A 55 -15.21 -3.37 -4.10
C PHE A 55 -16.42 -2.92 -4.95
N GLY A 56 -16.16 -2.38 -6.13
CA GLY A 56 -17.16 -1.79 -7.00
C GLY A 56 -17.67 -0.42 -6.54
N ASN A 57 -18.79 -0.05 -7.15
CA ASN A 57 -19.44 1.24 -6.97
C ASN A 57 -20.69 1.07 -6.11
N CYS A 58 -21.02 2.12 -5.36
CA CYS A 58 -22.21 2.20 -4.54
C CYS A 58 -23.46 2.18 -5.44
N PRO A 59 -24.42 1.29 -5.19
CA PRO A 59 -25.62 1.17 -6.01
C PRO A 59 -26.54 2.40 -5.93
N LEU A 60 -26.41 3.24 -4.89
CA LEU A 60 -27.26 4.43 -4.73
C LEU A 60 -26.70 5.70 -5.37
N CYS A 61 -25.38 5.88 -5.42
CA CYS A 61 -24.77 7.13 -5.88
C CYS A 61 -23.57 6.96 -6.82
N GLY A 62 -23.31 5.73 -7.27
CA GLY A 62 -22.22 5.39 -8.19
C GLY A 62 -20.80 5.61 -7.65
N SER A 63 -20.65 6.02 -6.39
CA SER A 63 -19.34 6.37 -5.81
C SER A 63 -18.61 5.13 -5.29
N LYS A 64 -17.28 5.14 -5.18
CA LYS A 64 -16.50 3.96 -4.77
C LYS A 64 -16.92 3.41 -3.40
N LEU A 65 -16.96 2.08 -3.28
CA LEU A 65 -17.11 1.38 -2.00
C LEU A 65 -15.75 1.15 -1.34
N HIS A 66 -15.71 1.32 -0.02
CA HIS A 66 -14.52 1.06 0.80
C HIS A 66 -14.80 -0.01 1.85
N LEU A 67 -13.82 -0.87 2.11
CA LEU A 67 -13.89 -1.82 3.22
C LEU A 67 -14.00 -1.08 4.55
N ARG A 68 -15.09 -1.31 5.28
CA ARG A 68 -15.27 -0.84 6.65
C ARG A 68 -14.74 -1.88 7.64
N LYS A 69 -15.12 -3.15 7.47
CA LYS A 69 -14.77 -4.24 8.37
C LYS A 69 -14.68 -5.55 7.60
N ARG A 70 -13.71 -6.40 7.96
CA ARG A 70 -13.62 -7.79 7.50
C ARG A 70 -14.00 -8.68 8.68
N ASN A 71 -15.12 -9.41 8.55
CA ASN A 71 -15.53 -10.45 9.48
C ASN A 71 -15.01 -11.82 8.98
N LYS A 72 -15.20 -12.87 9.78
CA LYS A 72 -14.73 -14.23 9.47
C LYS A 72 -15.27 -14.78 8.14
N ASN A 73 -16.52 -14.44 7.80
CA ASN A 73 -17.23 -14.96 6.62
C ASN A 73 -17.84 -13.86 5.74
N SER A 74 -17.66 -12.59 6.09
CA SER A 74 -18.27 -11.47 5.36
C SER A 74 -17.39 -10.24 5.40
N ILE A 75 -17.55 -9.36 4.42
CA ILE A 75 -16.98 -8.03 4.43
C ILE A 75 -18.10 -7.02 4.52
N GLN A 76 -17.90 -5.96 5.28
CA GLN A 76 -18.79 -4.81 5.30
C GLN A 76 -18.13 -3.69 4.52
N LEU A 77 -18.85 -3.20 3.53
CA LEU A 77 -18.45 -2.12 2.65
C LEU A 77 -19.27 -0.86 2.99
N ARG A 78 -18.64 0.29 2.83
CA ARG A 78 -19.29 1.59 3.03
C ARG A 78 -19.06 2.47 1.81
N CYS A 79 -20.06 3.28 1.49
CA CYS A 79 -19.89 4.31 0.47
C CYS A 79 -18.83 5.33 0.87
N SER A 80 -18.01 5.77 -0.11
CA SER A 80 -17.09 6.90 0.01
C SER A 80 -17.77 8.21 0.40
N LYS A 81 -18.94 8.50 -0.18
CA LYS A 81 -19.75 9.71 0.09
C LYS A 81 -20.56 9.69 1.41
N LYS A 82 -20.26 8.83 2.38
CA LYS A 82 -20.91 8.90 3.71
C LYS A 82 -20.53 10.25 4.37
N PRO A 83 -21.45 11.00 5.01
CA PRO A 83 -22.84 10.67 5.36
C PRO A 83 -23.89 10.94 4.27
N ASN A 84 -23.55 11.68 3.22
CA ASN A 84 -24.46 12.11 2.15
C ASN A 84 -25.07 10.95 1.36
N CYS A 85 -24.38 9.80 1.30
CA CYS A 85 -24.95 8.55 0.83
C CYS A 85 -24.89 7.49 1.93
N ARG A 86 -26.06 6.97 2.32
CA ARG A 86 -26.18 6.00 3.42
C ARG A 86 -26.03 4.53 3.01
N ALA A 87 -25.75 4.23 1.74
CA ALA A 87 -25.52 2.87 1.27
C ALA A 87 -24.41 2.16 2.07
N SER A 88 -24.74 0.95 2.51
CA SER A 88 -23.84 -0.05 3.07
C SER A 88 -24.13 -1.36 2.37
N ALA A 89 -23.08 -2.09 1.98
CA ALA A 89 -23.15 -3.38 1.31
C ALA A 89 -22.32 -4.41 2.09
#